data_AF-A0A3S9PSK9-F1
#
_entry.id   AF-A0A3S9PSK9-F1
#
_cell.length_a   1.000
_cell.length_b   1.000
_cell.length_c   1.000
_cell.angle_alpha   90.00
_cell.angle_beta   90.00
_cell.angle_gamma   90.00
#
_symmetry.space_group_name_H-M   'P 1'
#
loop_
_entity.id
_entity.type
_entity.pdbx_description
1 polymer ?
#
loop_
_entity_poly.entity_id
_entity_poly.type
_entity_poly.pdbx_seq_one_letter_code
_entity_poly.pdbx_strand_id
1 'polypeptide(L)'
;MARFGRGSATTPVELRLVDEAISRLAGEIRVTDDHWQLSNHSATQCYLVENPEGAGEYLRVPPRRAGAPIPFEFSRVVLPTRGGSTVAFHVYAPDHVYLDPDGAGGPWENRTVTAYSLDETATYFLVLVALCEPRLRDESPVAVPTTPQIVERLRGHAACARLTARAVSSHIDYLAEEKMRIATPAGAETGRGARRNGKREAIVGLALRFGLVREEHLALLPPRAGTGAAAWETAP
;
A
#
# COMPACT_ATOMS: atom_id res chain seq x y z
N MET A 1 24.94 12.59 9.65
CA MET A 1 25.29 11.16 9.74
C MET A 1 25.31 10.77 11.21
N ALA A 2 24.79 9.59 11.56
CA ALA A 2 24.76 9.06 12.93
C ALA A 2 25.08 7.57 12.92
N ARG A 3 25.89 7.09 13.86
CA ARG A 3 26.25 5.68 14.05
C ARG A 3 25.42 5.09 15.19
N PHE A 4 25.14 3.79 15.09
CA PHE A 4 24.41 3.07 16.11
C PHE A 4 25.07 1.74 16.47
N GLY A 5 24.84 1.29 17.69
CA GLY A 5 25.35 0.04 18.23
C GLY A 5 25.50 0.10 19.75
N ARG A 6 26.20 -0.86 20.35
CA ARG A 6 26.45 -0.82 21.81
C ARG A 6 27.41 0.27 22.25
N GLY A 7 28.29 0.68 21.34
CA GLY A 7 29.41 1.58 21.61
C GLY A 7 30.51 1.01 22.51
N SER A 8 31.60 1.75 22.59
CA SER A 8 32.68 1.63 23.59
C SER A 8 33.45 2.95 23.64
N ALA A 9 34.37 3.09 24.61
CA ALA A 9 35.27 4.25 24.66
C ALA A 9 36.08 4.43 23.36
N THR A 10 36.44 3.32 22.70
CA THR A 10 37.17 3.29 21.42
C THR A 10 36.27 3.32 20.19
N THR A 11 34.95 3.22 20.36
CA THR A 11 33.96 3.18 19.28
C THR A 11 32.71 3.93 19.73
N PRO A 12 32.78 5.27 19.79
CA PRO A 12 31.63 6.07 20.16
C PRO A 12 30.53 5.93 19.10
N VAL A 13 29.28 5.91 19.56
CA VAL A 13 28.08 5.88 18.72
C VAL A 13 27.10 6.91 19.26
N GLU A 14 26.39 7.57 18.34
CA GLU A 14 25.40 8.59 18.68
C GLU A 14 24.09 7.94 19.19
N LEU A 15 23.73 6.77 18.64
CA LEU A 15 22.59 5.99 19.10
C LEU A 15 23.03 4.69 19.77
N ARG A 16 22.85 4.61 21.09
CA ARG A 16 23.27 3.47 21.90
C ARG A 16 22.16 2.43 22.05
N LEU A 17 22.45 1.20 21.64
CA LEU A 17 21.58 0.03 21.81
C LEU A 17 22.26 -0.94 22.77
N VAL A 18 21.66 -1.21 23.93
CA VAL A 18 22.34 -1.90 25.05
C VAL A 18 22.42 -3.42 24.92
N ASP A 19 21.66 -4.03 24.01
CA ASP A 19 21.57 -5.49 23.88
C ASP A 19 22.92 -6.11 23.48
N GLU A 20 23.29 -7.20 24.15
CA GLU A 20 24.58 -7.85 23.96
C GLU A 20 24.79 -8.43 22.56
N ALA A 21 23.71 -8.81 21.88
CA ALA A 21 23.74 -9.39 20.54
C ALA A 21 24.10 -8.36 19.46
N ILE A 22 24.07 -7.07 19.81
CA ILE A 22 24.36 -5.97 18.90
C ILE A 22 25.87 -5.70 18.89
N SER A 23 26.44 -5.45 17.71
CA SER A 23 27.83 -5.04 17.60
C SER A 23 28.09 -3.69 18.26
N ARG A 24 29.33 -3.45 18.70
CA ARG A 24 29.74 -2.13 19.22
C ARG A 24 29.49 -1.01 18.21
N LEU A 25 29.80 -1.30 16.94
CA LEU A 25 29.37 -0.53 15.78
C LEU A 25 28.47 -1.42 14.92
N ALA A 26 27.16 -1.26 15.06
CA ALA A 26 26.17 -2.08 14.37
C ALA A 26 25.83 -1.51 12.98
N GLY A 27 25.92 -0.19 12.81
CA GLY A 27 25.70 0.44 11.52
C GLY A 27 25.74 1.96 11.58
N GLU A 28 25.28 2.55 10.48
CA GLU A 28 25.32 3.99 10.26
C GLU A 28 24.09 4.44 9.46
N ILE A 29 23.61 5.63 9.79
CA ILE A 29 22.53 6.37 9.14
C ILE A 29 23.14 7.62 8.52
N ARG A 30 22.92 7.81 7.23
CA ARG A 30 23.32 9.03 6.50
C ARG A 30 22.09 9.66 5.88
N VAL A 31 21.88 10.95 6.14
CA VAL A 31 20.86 11.75 5.43
C VAL A 31 21.49 12.28 4.15
N THR A 32 20.76 12.20 3.04
CA THR A 32 21.07 12.84 1.77
C THR A 32 20.02 13.92 1.48
N ASP A 33 20.04 14.53 0.31
CA ASP A 33 19.16 15.67 0.00
C ASP A 33 17.67 15.27 -0.10
N ASP A 34 17.39 14.09 -0.66
CA ASP A 34 16.05 13.61 -1.00
C ASP A 34 15.68 12.24 -0.38
N HIS A 35 16.60 11.63 0.37
CA HIS A 35 16.39 10.36 1.06
C HIS A 35 17.36 10.18 2.23
N TRP A 36 17.35 9.01 2.85
CA TRP A 36 18.37 8.62 3.80
C TRP A 36 18.86 7.20 3.53
N GLN A 37 20.02 6.87 4.06
CA GLN A 37 20.72 5.63 3.78
C GLN A 37 21.05 4.90 5.08
N LEU A 38 20.91 3.57 5.04
CA LEU A 38 21.28 2.66 6.11
C LEU A 38 22.48 1.79 5.69
N SER A 39 23.55 1.84 6.48
CA SER A 39 24.67 0.90 6.37
C SER A 39 24.57 -0.14 7.48
N ASN A 40 24.50 -1.41 7.10
CA ASN A 40 24.55 -2.55 8.01
C ASN A 40 26.00 -3.04 8.13
N HIS A 41 26.62 -2.81 9.30
CA HIS A 41 27.99 -3.23 9.56
C HIS A 41 28.08 -4.67 10.12
N SER A 42 26.94 -5.29 10.46
CA SER A 42 26.90 -6.69 10.88
C SER A 42 27.50 -7.61 9.83
N ALA A 43 28.23 -8.63 10.27
CA ALA A 43 28.78 -9.66 9.41
C ALA A 43 27.77 -10.80 9.14
N THR A 44 26.73 -10.93 9.97
CA THR A 44 25.87 -12.13 9.99
C THR A 44 24.39 -11.84 9.98
N GLN A 45 23.94 -10.65 10.41
CA GLN A 45 22.52 -10.35 10.61
C GLN A 45 21.99 -9.36 9.57
N CYS A 46 20.82 -9.66 9.01
CA CYS A 46 20.03 -8.69 8.26
C CYS A 46 19.35 -7.72 9.24
N TYR A 47 19.18 -6.47 8.81
CA TYR A 47 18.29 -5.52 9.47
C TYR A 47 17.01 -5.38 8.65
N LEU A 48 15.92 -5.01 9.32
CA LEU A 48 14.67 -4.65 8.66
C LEU A 48 14.46 -3.14 8.79
N VAL A 49 13.89 -2.55 7.75
CA VAL A 49 13.34 -1.20 7.80
C VAL A 49 11.87 -1.33 7.45
N GLU A 50 11.01 -1.20 8.45
CA GLU A 50 9.56 -1.24 8.30
C GLU A 50 9.07 0.18 8.00
N ASN A 51 8.07 0.29 7.12
CA ASN A 51 7.29 1.50 6.90
C ASN A 51 6.01 1.39 7.74
N PRO A 52 5.89 2.09 8.88
CA PRO A 52 4.69 2.03 9.71
C PRO A 52 3.47 2.66 9.05
N GLU A 53 3.65 3.48 8.02
CA GLU A 53 2.58 4.12 7.25
C GLU A 53 2.16 3.28 6.03
N GLY A 54 2.99 2.34 5.60
CA GLY A 54 2.67 1.38 4.54
C GLY A 54 2.04 0.12 5.12
N ALA A 55 1.15 -0.53 4.37
CA ALA A 55 0.44 -1.76 4.76
C ALA A 55 1.38 -2.98 4.97
N GLY A 56 2.23 -2.92 5.99
CA GLY A 56 3.25 -3.93 6.30
C GLY A 56 4.47 -3.90 5.38
N GLU A 57 4.72 -2.80 4.66
CA GLU A 57 5.89 -2.68 3.79
C GLU A 57 7.20 -2.70 4.58
N TYR A 58 8.19 -3.43 4.07
CA TYR A 58 9.53 -3.44 4.67
C TYR A 58 10.64 -3.70 3.66
N LEU A 59 11.83 -3.22 4.00
CA LEU A 59 13.08 -3.49 3.29
C LEU A 59 14.02 -4.33 4.15
N ARG A 60 14.63 -5.35 3.54
CA ARG A 60 15.73 -6.10 4.17
C ARG A 60 17.05 -5.46 3.79
N VAL A 61 17.87 -5.11 4.77
CA VAL A 61 19.24 -4.63 4.56
C VAL A 61 20.22 -5.76 4.93
N PRO A 62 20.82 -6.44 3.93
CA PRO A 62 21.70 -7.58 4.17
C PRO A 62 22.93 -7.22 5.02
N PRO A 63 23.58 -8.21 5.65
CA PRO A 63 24.86 -8.00 6.32
C PRO A 63 25.85 -7.36 5.36
N ARG A 64 26.70 -6.48 5.89
CA ARG A 64 27.75 -5.77 5.13
C ARG A 64 27.26 -4.86 4.00
N ARG A 65 25.94 -4.66 3.85
CA ARG A 65 25.41 -3.68 2.89
C ARG A 65 25.70 -2.27 3.37
N ALA A 66 26.48 -1.52 2.61
CA ALA A 66 26.72 -0.10 2.84
C ALA A 66 25.73 0.76 2.04
N GLY A 67 25.28 1.87 2.64
CA GLY A 67 24.52 2.92 1.96
C GLY A 67 23.24 2.44 1.27
N ALA A 68 22.48 1.53 1.88
CA ALA A 68 21.19 1.12 1.32
C ALA A 68 20.22 2.32 1.34
N PRO A 69 19.71 2.79 0.19
CA PRO A 69 18.77 3.91 0.16
C PRO A 69 17.43 3.46 0.74
N ILE A 70 16.87 4.28 1.62
CA ILE A 70 15.59 4.03 2.27
C ILE A 70 14.59 5.08 1.78
N PRO A 71 13.52 4.66 1.06
CA PRO A 71 12.54 5.55 0.43
C PRO A 71 11.33 5.82 1.34
N PHE A 72 11.55 5.90 2.66
CA PHE A 72 10.48 6.04 3.64
C PHE A 72 10.77 7.27 4.51
N GLU A 73 9.77 8.15 4.61
CA GLU A 73 9.81 9.36 5.45
C GLU A 73 9.75 9.00 6.94
N PHE A 74 8.84 8.11 7.31
CA PHE A 74 8.82 7.49 8.64
C PHE A 74 9.22 6.01 8.57
N SER A 75 10.28 5.65 9.29
CA SER A 75 10.80 4.28 9.28
C SER A 75 11.04 3.75 10.68
N ARG A 76 10.81 2.44 10.85
CA ARG A 76 11.24 1.69 12.03
C ARG A 76 12.35 0.72 11.65
N VAL A 77 13.57 0.97 12.13
CA VAL A 77 14.73 0.09 11.91
C VAL A 77 14.74 -0.98 13.00
N VAL A 78 14.74 -2.25 12.60
CA VAL A 78 14.65 -3.41 13.49
C VAL A 78 15.90 -4.28 13.34
N LEU A 79 16.51 -4.61 14.49
CA LEU A 79 17.66 -5.50 14.57
C LEU A 79 17.29 -6.74 15.38
N PRO A 80 17.71 -7.94 14.92
CA PRO A 80 17.48 -9.17 15.68
C PRO A 80 18.38 -9.21 16.93
N THR A 81 17.84 -9.73 18.02
CA THR A 81 18.56 -10.02 19.27
C THR A 81 18.42 -11.51 19.63
N ARG A 82 18.97 -11.95 20.77
CA ARG A 82 18.90 -13.38 21.17
C ARG A 82 17.46 -13.81 21.47
N GLY A 83 17.15 -15.08 21.22
CA GLY A 83 15.87 -15.68 21.63
C GLY A 83 14.65 -15.21 20.83
N GLY A 84 14.82 -14.73 19.59
CA GLY A 84 13.72 -14.27 18.75
C GLY A 84 13.16 -12.89 19.13
N SER A 85 13.83 -12.18 20.05
CA SER A 85 13.51 -10.79 20.36
C SER A 85 14.13 -9.84 19.31
N THR A 86 13.70 -8.57 19.35
CA THR A 86 14.25 -7.51 18.51
C THR A 86 14.44 -6.23 19.29
N VAL A 87 15.38 -5.39 18.84
CA VAL A 87 15.44 -3.98 19.22
C VAL A 87 15.06 -3.13 18.01
N ALA A 88 14.47 -1.96 18.24
CA ALA A 88 14.16 -1.04 17.18
C ALA A 88 14.35 0.42 17.58
N PHE A 89 14.50 1.27 16.58
CA PHE A 89 14.46 2.72 16.71
C PHE A 89 13.78 3.32 15.48
N HIS A 90 13.30 4.56 15.63
CA HIS A 90 12.63 5.27 14.55
C HIS A 90 13.57 6.24 13.85
N VAL A 91 13.36 6.42 12.55
CA VAL A 91 14.02 7.43 11.73
C VAL A 91 12.93 8.27 11.06
N TYR A 92 13.06 9.59 11.19
CA TYR A 92 12.23 10.58 10.54
C TYR A 92 13.09 11.29 9.50
N ALA A 93 12.81 11.05 8.23
CA ALA A 93 13.46 11.70 7.11
C ALA A 93 12.66 12.95 6.68
N PRO A 94 13.28 13.87 5.92
CA PRO A 94 12.56 14.98 5.30
C PRO A 94 11.46 14.50 4.36
N ASP A 95 10.40 15.30 4.21
CA ASP A 95 9.27 15.00 3.33
C ASP A 95 9.71 14.89 1.86
N HIS A 96 9.12 13.95 1.13
CA HIS A 96 9.29 13.83 -0.31
C HIS A 96 8.68 15.05 -1.02
N VAL A 97 9.49 15.73 -1.84
CA VAL A 97 9.00 16.82 -2.67
C VAL A 97 8.33 16.26 -3.91
N TYR A 98 7.00 16.37 -3.97
CA TYR A 98 6.22 16.03 -5.15
C TYR A 98 6.15 17.21 -6.11
N LEU A 99 6.24 16.93 -7.42
CA LEU A 99 6.03 17.94 -8.44
C LEU A 99 4.55 18.30 -8.54
N ASP A 100 4.27 19.59 -8.75
CA ASP A 100 2.93 20.07 -9.05
C ASP A 100 2.45 19.46 -10.38
N PRO A 101 1.33 18.72 -10.40
CA PRO A 101 0.78 18.13 -11.62
C PRO A 101 0.46 19.17 -12.71
N ASP A 102 0.16 20.42 -12.35
CA ASP A 102 -0.22 21.47 -13.30
C ASP A 102 0.99 22.22 -13.91
N GLY A 103 2.20 22.00 -13.37
CA GLY A 103 3.41 22.76 -13.74
C GLY A 103 4.11 22.35 -15.04
N ALA A 104 3.73 21.22 -15.66
CA ALA A 104 4.46 20.60 -16.78
C ALA A 104 3.78 20.74 -18.16
N GLY A 105 2.84 21.68 -18.32
CA GLY A 105 2.09 21.89 -19.56
C GLY A 105 2.88 22.63 -20.65
N GLY A 106 3.62 21.91 -21.49
CA GLY A 106 4.20 22.45 -22.74
C GLY A 106 3.14 22.72 -23.84
N PRO A 107 3.51 23.43 -24.93
CA PRO A 107 2.62 23.72 -26.06
C PRO A 107 1.95 22.45 -26.61
N TRP A 108 0.71 22.59 -27.08
CA TRP A 108 -0.29 21.54 -27.32
C TRP A 108 0.05 20.45 -28.37
N GLU A 109 1.26 20.43 -28.91
CA GLU A 109 1.69 19.48 -29.93
C GLU A 109 2.31 18.24 -29.26
N ASN A 110 1.52 17.15 -29.16
CA ASN A 110 1.80 15.87 -28.48
C ASN A 110 1.40 15.76 -27.01
N ARG A 111 0.11 15.94 -26.70
CA ARG A 111 -0.44 15.60 -25.38
C ARG A 111 -0.26 14.09 -25.10
N THR A 112 0.49 13.75 -24.06
CA THR A 112 0.58 12.38 -23.53
C THR A 112 -0.84 11.86 -23.23
N VAL A 113 -1.24 10.76 -23.86
CA VAL A 113 -2.54 10.12 -23.60
C VAL A 113 -2.45 9.39 -22.26
N THR A 114 -3.44 9.59 -21.38
CA THR A 114 -3.52 8.89 -20.09
C THR A 114 -3.70 7.38 -20.32
N ALA A 115 -2.87 6.55 -19.66
CA ALA A 115 -2.96 5.10 -19.78
C ALA A 115 -4.34 4.54 -19.36
N TYR A 116 -4.93 5.13 -18.31
CA TYR A 116 -6.27 4.84 -17.82
C TYR A 116 -7.01 6.15 -17.57
N SER A 117 -8.15 6.33 -18.23
CA SER A 117 -9.02 7.50 -18.04
C SER A 117 -10.26 7.07 -17.27
N LEU A 118 -10.13 7.01 -15.95
CA LEU A 118 -11.24 6.75 -15.03
C LEU A 118 -11.84 8.08 -14.56
N ASP A 119 -13.15 8.11 -14.49
CA ASP A 119 -13.93 9.23 -13.96
C ASP A 119 -14.46 8.78 -12.60
N GLU A 120 -13.93 9.39 -11.54
CA GLU A 120 -14.25 9.04 -10.15
C GLU A 120 -15.71 9.33 -9.77
N THR A 121 -16.38 10.20 -10.54
CA THR A 121 -17.79 10.54 -10.32
C THR A 121 -18.77 9.51 -10.92
N ALA A 122 -18.27 8.62 -11.78
CA ALA A 122 -19.11 7.69 -12.51
C ALA A 122 -19.46 6.43 -11.70
N THR A 123 -20.65 5.87 -11.92
CA THR A 123 -21.13 4.66 -11.24
C THR A 123 -20.22 3.44 -11.44
N TYR A 124 -19.55 3.33 -12.59
CA TYR A 124 -18.58 2.24 -12.80
C TYR A 124 -17.37 2.34 -11.87
N PHE A 125 -16.99 3.56 -11.46
CA PHE A 125 -15.89 3.76 -10.52
C PHE A 125 -16.31 3.32 -9.13
N LEU A 126 -17.53 3.62 -8.68
CA LEU A 126 -18.08 3.06 -7.42
C LEU A 126 -18.08 1.53 -7.40
N VAL A 127 -18.41 0.88 -8.53
CA VAL A 127 -18.31 -0.58 -8.68
C VAL A 127 -16.85 -1.04 -8.58
N LEU A 128 -15.90 -0.31 -9.15
CA LEU A 128 -14.47 -0.60 -9.04
C LEU A 128 -13.97 -0.47 -7.59
N VAL A 129 -14.35 0.58 -6.89
CA VAL A 129 -13.99 0.77 -5.48
C VAL A 129 -14.56 -0.36 -4.62
N ALA A 130 -15.83 -0.74 -4.82
CA ALA A 130 -16.46 -1.86 -4.10
C ALA A 130 -15.77 -3.21 -4.37
N LEU A 131 -15.21 -3.42 -5.57
CA LEU A 131 -14.41 -4.60 -5.90
C LEU A 131 -13.05 -4.61 -5.19
N CYS A 132 -12.42 -3.45 -5.04
CA CYS A 132 -11.09 -3.30 -4.42
C CYS A 132 -11.16 -3.22 -2.89
N GLU A 133 -12.31 -2.82 -2.35
CA GLU A 133 -12.52 -2.53 -0.93
C GLU A 133 -11.95 -3.60 0.04
N PRO A 134 -12.17 -4.91 -0.13
CA PRO A 134 -11.68 -5.90 0.84
C PRO A 134 -10.14 -5.89 0.95
N ARG A 135 -9.44 -5.74 -0.19
CA ARG A 135 -7.97 -5.73 -0.22
C ARG A 135 -7.39 -4.43 0.32
N LEU A 136 -8.10 -3.32 0.19
CA LEU A 136 -7.70 -2.02 0.75
C LEU A 136 -7.93 -1.93 2.27
N ARG A 137 -8.64 -2.88 2.88
CA ARG A 137 -8.88 -2.91 4.33
C ARG A 137 -8.17 -4.07 5.03
N ASP A 138 -7.18 -4.66 4.37
CA ASP A 138 -6.43 -5.83 4.88
C ASP A 138 -7.31 -7.00 5.32
N GLU A 139 -8.52 -7.13 4.77
CA GLU A 139 -9.32 -8.34 4.94
C GLU A 139 -8.64 -9.45 4.13
N SER A 140 -7.99 -10.40 4.83
CA SER A 140 -7.36 -11.66 4.33
C SER A 140 -7.93 -12.08 2.99
N PRO A 141 -7.13 -12.46 1.96
CA PRO A 141 -7.51 -12.49 0.54
C PRO A 141 -8.86 -13.19 0.27
N VAL A 142 -9.95 -12.46 0.50
CA VAL A 142 -11.30 -12.95 0.27
C VAL A 142 -11.44 -13.01 -1.24
N ALA A 143 -12.05 -14.10 -1.71
CA ALA A 143 -12.47 -14.21 -3.10
C ALA A 143 -13.12 -12.90 -3.56
N VAL A 144 -12.74 -12.41 -4.75
CA VAL A 144 -13.15 -11.09 -5.24
C VAL A 144 -14.68 -10.96 -5.18
N PRO A 145 -15.23 -9.82 -4.69
CA PRO A 145 -16.66 -9.67 -4.47
C PRO A 145 -17.50 -10.08 -5.69
N THR A 146 -18.52 -10.89 -5.41
CA THR A 146 -19.51 -11.32 -6.39
C THR A 146 -20.47 -10.18 -6.74
N THR A 147 -21.15 -10.29 -7.88
CA THR A 147 -22.12 -9.30 -8.33
C THR A 147 -23.22 -9.00 -7.28
N PRO A 148 -23.84 -9.99 -6.60
CA PRO A 148 -24.81 -9.71 -5.54
C PRO A 148 -24.19 -8.97 -4.35
N GLN A 149 -22.96 -9.30 -3.95
CA GLN A 149 -22.26 -8.62 -2.87
C GLN A 149 -21.99 -7.14 -3.21
N ILE A 150 -21.65 -6.83 -4.47
CA ILE A 150 -21.45 -5.45 -4.92
C ILE A 150 -22.77 -4.66 -4.89
N VAL A 151 -23.88 -5.27 -5.35
CA VAL A 151 -25.20 -4.64 -5.30
C VAL A 151 -25.60 -4.33 -3.87
N GLU A 152 -25.42 -5.29 -2.96
CA GLU A 152 -25.64 -5.12 -1.52
C GLU A 152 -24.80 -3.96 -0.98
N ARG A 153 -23.50 -3.98 -1.27
CA ARG A 153 -22.53 -3.00 -0.78
C ARG A 153 -22.85 -1.57 -1.19
N LEU A 154 -23.39 -1.39 -2.40
CA LEU A 154 -23.69 -0.08 -2.98
C LEU A 154 -25.13 0.39 -2.74
N ARG A 155 -26.02 -0.43 -2.15
CA ARG A 155 -27.44 -0.09 -2.00
C ARG A 155 -27.66 1.20 -1.20
N GLY A 156 -26.82 1.47 -0.21
CA GLY A 156 -26.88 2.68 0.60
C GLY A 156 -26.39 3.96 -0.09
N HIS A 157 -25.87 3.87 -1.31
CA HIS A 157 -25.35 5.02 -2.05
C HIS A 157 -26.46 5.65 -2.91
N ALA A 158 -26.63 6.97 -2.83
CA ALA A 158 -27.70 7.69 -3.53
C ALA A 158 -27.72 7.42 -5.05
N ALA A 159 -26.54 7.39 -5.69
CA ALA A 159 -26.41 7.10 -7.12
C ALA A 159 -26.65 5.63 -7.50
N CYS A 160 -26.66 4.71 -6.51
CA CYS A 160 -26.71 3.26 -6.73
C CYS A 160 -27.93 2.58 -6.12
N ALA A 161 -28.88 3.33 -5.54
CA ALA A 161 -30.07 2.76 -4.92
C ALA A 161 -30.89 1.83 -5.85
N ARG A 162 -30.84 2.06 -7.16
CA ARG A 162 -31.50 1.24 -8.20
C ARG A 162 -30.55 0.34 -8.98
N LEU A 163 -29.32 0.16 -8.50
CA LEU A 163 -28.30 -0.59 -9.22
C LEU A 163 -28.66 -2.10 -9.21
N THR A 164 -28.83 -2.67 -10.40
CA THR A 164 -29.18 -4.09 -10.56
C THR A 164 -27.94 -4.95 -10.75
N ALA A 165 -28.05 -6.26 -10.48
CA ALA A 165 -26.96 -7.21 -10.76
C ALA A 165 -26.54 -7.22 -12.24
N ARG A 166 -27.49 -6.97 -13.15
CA ARG A 166 -27.20 -6.83 -14.58
C ARG A 166 -26.37 -5.57 -14.84
N ALA A 167 -26.75 -4.43 -14.28
CA ALA A 167 -26.01 -3.17 -14.43
C ALA A 167 -24.59 -3.27 -13.86
N VAL A 168 -24.42 -3.90 -12.69
CA VAL A 168 -23.08 -4.18 -12.12
C VAL A 168 -22.25 -5.03 -13.07
N SER A 169 -22.83 -6.09 -13.65
CA SER A 169 -22.12 -6.92 -14.62
C SER A 169 -21.68 -6.11 -15.84
N SER A 170 -22.54 -5.24 -16.37
CA SER A 170 -22.20 -4.34 -17.48
C SER A 170 -21.10 -3.35 -17.13
N HIS A 171 -21.09 -2.79 -15.91
CA HIS A 171 -20.00 -1.92 -15.47
C HIS A 171 -18.67 -2.67 -15.33
N ILE A 172 -18.69 -3.93 -14.88
CA ILE A 172 -17.50 -4.79 -14.83
C ILE A 172 -16.95 -5.05 -16.24
N ASP A 173 -17.83 -5.33 -17.20
CA ASP A 173 -17.44 -5.54 -18.60
C ASP A 173 -16.88 -4.24 -19.21
N TYR A 174 -17.53 -3.10 -18.98
CA TYR A 174 -17.05 -1.77 -19.41
C TYR A 174 -15.68 -1.40 -18.82
N LEU A 175 -15.47 -1.68 -17.53
CA LEU A 175 -14.18 -1.50 -16.87
C LEU A 175 -13.08 -2.32 -17.56
N ALA A 176 -13.35 -3.61 -17.78
CA ALA A 176 -12.38 -4.51 -18.37
C ALA A 176 -12.05 -4.14 -19.82
N GLU A 177 -13.06 -3.87 -20.65
CA GLU A 177 -12.90 -3.77 -22.10
C GLU A 177 -12.51 -2.35 -22.53
N GLU A 178 -13.18 -1.34 -21.98
CA GLU A 178 -13.02 0.05 -22.43
C GLU A 178 -12.02 0.83 -21.59
N LYS A 179 -12.13 0.73 -20.25
CA LYS A 179 -11.33 1.57 -19.35
C LYS A 179 -9.94 1.03 -19.07
N MET A 180 -9.83 -0.28 -18.87
CA MET A 180 -8.59 -0.95 -18.48
C MET A 180 -7.98 -1.79 -19.60
N ARG A 181 -8.75 -2.06 -20.67
CA ARG A 181 -8.33 -2.84 -21.85
C ARG A 181 -7.63 -4.16 -21.48
N ILE A 182 -8.19 -4.87 -20.51
CA ILE A 182 -7.65 -6.12 -20.00
C ILE A 182 -7.82 -7.19 -21.07
N ALA A 183 -6.69 -7.60 -21.67
CA ALA A 183 -6.66 -8.74 -22.56
C ALA A 183 -7.11 -9.98 -21.79
N THR A 184 -8.26 -10.56 -22.17
CA THR A 184 -8.64 -11.86 -21.59
C THR A 184 -7.75 -12.91 -22.25
N PRO A 185 -6.95 -13.70 -21.51
CA PRO A 185 -6.12 -14.72 -22.13
C PRO A 185 -7.02 -15.69 -22.91
N ALA A 186 -6.82 -15.74 -24.22
CA ALA A 186 -7.48 -16.68 -25.10
C ALA A 186 -6.91 -18.07 -24.82
N GLY A 187 -7.62 -18.91 -24.06
CA GLY A 187 -7.23 -20.31 -23.89
C GLY A 187 -7.60 -21.01 -22.58
N ALA A 188 -8.11 -20.31 -21.56
CA ALA A 188 -8.55 -21.00 -20.34
C ALA A 188 -9.98 -21.55 -20.51
N GLU A 189 -10.10 -22.80 -20.97
CA GLU A 189 -11.32 -23.61 -20.96
C GLU A 189 -11.75 -23.93 -19.52
N THR A 190 -12.29 -22.93 -18.83
CA THR A 190 -13.00 -23.11 -17.55
C THR A 190 -14.32 -22.38 -17.64
N GLY A 191 -15.40 -22.99 -17.11
CA GLY A 191 -16.78 -22.54 -17.32
C GLY A 191 -17.01 -21.04 -17.05
N ARG A 192 -18.11 -20.48 -17.57
CA ARG A 192 -18.43 -19.02 -17.54
C ARG A 192 -18.23 -18.34 -16.18
N GLY A 193 -18.41 -19.06 -15.06
CA GLY A 193 -18.16 -18.57 -13.70
C GLY A 193 -16.68 -18.32 -13.39
N ALA A 194 -15.79 -19.26 -13.76
CA ALA A 194 -14.35 -19.15 -13.54
C ALA A 194 -13.73 -18.02 -14.38
N ARG A 195 -14.16 -17.87 -15.64
CA ARG A 195 -13.76 -16.76 -16.51
C ARG A 195 -14.17 -15.39 -15.93
N ARG A 196 -15.38 -15.29 -15.36
CA ARG A 196 -15.87 -14.06 -14.72
C ARG A 196 -15.10 -13.74 -13.44
N ASN A 197 -14.75 -14.75 -12.64
CA ASN A 197 -13.91 -14.54 -11.47
C ASN A 197 -12.51 -14.04 -11.85
N GLY A 198 -11.87 -14.67 -12.84
CA GLY A 198 -10.56 -14.25 -13.36
C GLY A 198 -10.59 -12.82 -13.94
N LYS A 199 -11.68 -12.42 -14.61
CA LYS A 199 -11.86 -11.03 -15.07
C LYS A 199 -11.87 -10.04 -13.90
N ARG A 200 -12.63 -10.31 -12.83
CA ARG A 200 -12.68 -9.42 -11.65
C ARG A 200 -11.34 -9.37 -10.93
N GLU A 201 -10.66 -10.50 -10.79
CA GLU A 201 -9.31 -10.58 -10.23
C GLU A 201 -8.30 -9.75 -11.01
N ALA A 202 -8.35 -9.80 -12.35
CA ALA A 202 -7.51 -8.99 -13.21
C ALA A 202 -7.79 -7.49 -13.06
N ILE A 203 -9.07 -7.08 -13.00
CA ILE A 203 -9.47 -5.69 -12.74
C ILE A 203 -8.89 -5.20 -11.41
N VAL A 204 -9.13 -5.94 -10.32
CA VAL A 204 -8.68 -5.55 -8.98
C VAL A 204 -7.14 -5.54 -8.91
N GLY A 205 -6.49 -6.55 -9.48
CA GLY A 205 -5.04 -6.62 -9.54
C GLY A 205 -4.42 -5.43 -10.26
N LEU A 206 -4.99 -5.04 -11.41
CA LEU A 206 -4.51 -3.88 -12.17
C LEU A 206 -4.77 -2.57 -11.43
N ALA A 207 -5.97 -2.40 -10.87
CA ALA A 207 -6.37 -1.19 -10.17
C ALA A 207 -5.50 -0.92 -8.95
N LEU A 208 -5.22 -1.94 -8.14
CA LEU A 208 -4.37 -1.79 -6.96
C LEU A 208 -2.90 -1.63 -7.34
N ARG A 209 -2.41 -2.38 -8.34
CA ARG A 209 -1.01 -2.31 -8.77
C ARG A 209 -0.58 -0.92 -9.23
N PHE A 210 -1.47 -0.20 -9.89
CA PHE A 210 -1.20 1.14 -10.43
C PHE A 210 -1.85 2.27 -9.62
N GLY A 211 -2.39 1.98 -8.43
CA GLY A 211 -3.02 2.99 -7.57
C GLY A 211 -4.22 3.70 -8.21
N LEU A 212 -4.93 3.03 -9.12
CA LEU A 212 -6.15 3.55 -9.74
C LEU A 212 -7.31 3.62 -8.73
N VAL A 213 -7.26 2.74 -7.71
CA VAL A 213 -8.10 2.85 -6.52
C VAL A 213 -7.20 2.80 -5.29
N ARG A 214 -7.39 3.77 -4.39
CA ARG A 214 -6.62 3.97 -3.17
C ARG A 214 -7.55 4.04 -1.96
N GLU A 215 -6.99 4.08 -0.75
CA GLU A 215 -7.76 4.07 0.48
C GLU A 215 -8.70 5.29 0.61
N GLU A 216 -8.30 6.47 0.12
CA GLU A 216 -9.15 7.66 0.17
C GLU A 216 -10.45 7.47 -0.63
N HIS A 217 -10.45 6.65 -1.67
CA HIS A 217 -11.65 6.38 -2.47
C HIS A 217 -12.67 5.53 -1.71
N LEU A 218 -12.30 4.90 -0.59
CA LEU A 218 -13.24 4.19 0.27
C LEU A 218 -14.32 5.12 0.85
N ALA A 219 -14.03 6.43 0.95
CA ALA A 219 -15.00 7.45 1.36
C ALA A 219 -16.17 7.61 0.37
N LEU A 220 -16.00 7.18 -0.90
CA LEU A 220 -17.07 7.17 -1.90
C LEU A 220 -18.10 6.06 -1.65
N LEU A 221 -17.76 5.05 -0.84
CA LEU A 221 -18.69 3.99 -0.51
C LEU A 221 -19.54 4.38 0.71
N PRO A 222 -20.80 3.90 0.80
CA PRO A 222 -21.61 4.08 2.00
C PRO A 222 -20.86 3.60 3.25
N PRO A 223 -21.00 4.27 4.40
CA PRO A 223 -20.48 3.78 5.67
C PRO A 223 -20.98 2.36 5.91
N ARG A 224 -20.10 1.47 6.38
CA ARG A 224 -20.57 0.16 6.85
C ARG A 224 -21.42 0.39 8.10
N ALA A 225 -22.53 -0.32 8.22
CA ALA A 225 -23.26 -0.40 9.47
C ALA A 225 -22.30 -1.00 10.51
N GLY A 226 -21.72 -0.14 11.34
CA GLY A 226 -20.71 -0.53 12.31
C GLY A 226 -21.31 -1.44 13.37
N THR A 227 -20.66 -2.58 13.56
CA THR A 227 -20.51 -3.23 14.87
C THR A 227 -20.43 -2.14 15.94
N GLY A 228 -21.37 -2.19 16.88
CA GLY A 228 -21.87 -1.04 17.62
C GLY A 228 -20.81 -0.14 18.25
N ALA A 229 -21.12 1.15 18.21
CA ALA A 229 -20.64 2.10 19.20
C ALA A 229 -20.88 1.51 20.59
N ALA A 230 -19.82 1.04 21.25
CA ALA A 230 -19.82 0.90 22.70
C ALA A 230 -19.97 2.32 23.25
N ALA A 231 -21.22 2.69 23.53
CA ALA A 231 -21.54 3.80 24.40
C ALA A 231 -20.78 3.55 25.70
N TRP A 232 -19.75 4.35 25.95
CA TRP A 232 -19.21 4.49 27.29
C TRP A 232 -20.29 5.24 28.07
N GLU A 233 -21.01 4.45 28.85
CA GLU A 233 -22.00 4.88 29.80
C GLU A 233 -21.33 5.85 30.78
N THR A 234 -21.78 7.09 30.74
CA THR A 234 -21.54 8.08 31.76
C THR A 234 -22.45 7.75 32.94
N ALA A 235 -21.86 7.56 34.12
CA ALA A 235 -22.32 8.05 35.42
C ALA A 235 -21.84 7.13 36.56
N PRO A 236 -21.86 7.61 37.82
CA PRO A 236 -21.45 8.91 38.34
C PRO A 236 -20.25 8.80 39.32
#